data_AF-A0A6B2LZ46-F1
#
_entry.id   AF-A0A6B2LZ46-F1
#
_cell.length_a   1.000
_cell.length_b   1.000
_cell.length_c   1.000
_cell.angle_alpha   90.00
_cell.angle_beta   90.00
_cell.angle_gamma   90.00
#
_symmetry.space_group_name_H-M   'P 1'
#
loop_
_entity.id
_entity.type
_entity.pdbx_description
1 polymer ?
#
loop_
_entity_poly.entity_id
_entity_poly.type
_entity_poly.pdbx_seq_one_letter_code
_entity_poly.pdbx_strand_id
1 'polypeptide(L)'
;MTSDFEFEMEFCRSILKRDAENAATIEMLAGYCTKAGNIDEGLELDQRFVQLQPDNAVGHYNLACSLALKNRSEDAISTLRTAFEKGYRDFGWMMEDADLKGLHDNPAFSALLAEFRVQQ
;
A
#
# COMPACT_ATOMS: atom_id res chain seq x y z
N MET A 1 10.36 8.82 -20.10
CA MET A 1 10.50 9.31 -18.71
C MET A 1 10.52 8.10 -17.80
N THR A 2 11.63 7.37 -17.78
CA THR A 2 11.85 6.19 -16.93
C THR A 2 12.94 6.50 -15.88
N SER A 3 13.09 7.78 -15.52
CA SER A 3 14.29 8.31 -14.84
C SER A 3 14.07 8.99 -13.49
N ASP A 4 12.85 8.97 -12.92
CA ASP A 4 12.54 9.89 -11.81
C ASP A 4 12.74 9.30 -10.40
N PHE A 5 12.95 7.98 -10.25
CA PHE A 5 13.13 7.36 -8.93
C PHE A 5 14.33 6.41 -8.80
N GLU A 6 15.12 6.21 -9.86
CA GLU A 6 16.23 5.24 -9.83
C GLU A 6 17.29 5.59 -8.78
N PHE A 7 17.63 6.87 -8.67
CA PHE A 7 18.58 7.36 -7.67
C PHE A 7 18.04 7.15 -6.24
N GLU A 8 16.79 7.52 -6.00
CA GLU A 8 16.10 7.39 -4.73
C GLU A 8 16.01 5.92 -4.29
N MET A 9 15.68 5.03 -5.23
CA MET A 9 15.62 3.60 -4.99
C MET A 9 17.00 3.03 -4.62
N GLU A 10 18.05 3.39 -5.34
CA GLU A 10 19.41 2.95 -5.00
C GLU A 10 19.89 3.52 -3.66
N PHE A 11 19.52 4.76 -3.34
CA PHE A 11 19.81 5.36 -2.04
C PHE A 11 19.12 4.59 -0.90
N CYS A 12 17.83 4.29 -1.03
CA CYS A 12 17.10 3.45 -0.08
C CYS A 12 17.76 2.08 0.09
N ARG A 13 18.10 1.41 -1.02
CA ARG A 13 18.76 0.09 -1.00
C ARG A 13 20.10 0.14 -0.27
N SER A 14 20.87 1.23 -0.42
CA SER A 14 22.13 1.44 0.31
C SER A 14 21.92 1.53 1.82
N ILE A 15 20.85 2.19 2.27
CA ILE A 15 20.47 2.23 3.69
C ILE A 15 20.07 0.84 4.19
N LEU A 16 19.22 0.13 3.44
CA LEU A 16 18.75 -1.23 3.81
C LEU A 16 19.87 -2.28 3.85
N LYS A 17 20.98 -2.07 3.13
CA LYS A 17 22.19 -2.92 3.28
C LYS A 17 22.83 -2.81 4.66
N ARG A 18 22.65 -1.69 5.37
CA ARG A 18 23.23 -1.44 6.70
C ARG A 18 22.24 -1.73 7.81
N ASP A 19 20.99 -1.37 7.60
CA ASP A 19 19.88 -1.59 8.52
C ASP A 19 18.70 -2.15 7.72
N ALA A 20 18.63 -3.48 7.65
CA ALA A 20 17.64 -4.14 6.83
C ALA A 20 16.22 -3.82 7.30
N GLU A 21 15.97 -3.66 8.60
CA GLU A 21 14.64 -3.53 9.20
C GLU A 21 14.21 -2.06 9.39
N ASN A 22 14.90 -1.13 8.73
CA ASN A 22 14.55 0.28 8.76
C ASN A 22 13.18 0.52 8.11
N ALA A 23 12.11 0.50 8.92
CA ALA A 23 10.73 0.53 8.43
C ALA A 23 10.45 1.77 7.57
N ALA A 24 10.92 2.95 7.96
CA ALA A 24 10.73 4.18 7.18
C ALA A 24 11.39 4.10 5.78
N THR A 25 12.57 3.49 5.69
CA THR A 25 13.24 3.28 4.40
C THR A 25 12.53 2.23 3.55
N ILE A 26 12.00 1.17 4.17
CA ILE A 26 11.20 0.15 3.47
C ILE A 26 9.95 0.79 2.87
N GLU A 27 9.19 1.56 3.66
CA GLU A 27 8.00 2.29 3.20
C GLU A 27 8.32 3.22 2.03
N MET A 28 9.40 4.00 2.15
CA MET A 28 9.83 4.91 1.09
C MET A 28 10.23 4.18 -0.19
N LEU A 29 10.99 3.08 -0.08
CA LEU A 29 11.36 2.27 -1.24
C LEU A 29 10.14 1.62 -1.89
N ALA A 30 9.20 1.09 -1.11
CA ALA A 30 7.96 0.51 -1.63
C ALA A 30 7.19 1.53 -2.48
N GLY A 31 7.00 2.75 -1.96
CA GLY A 31 6.33 3.83 -2.68
C GLY A 31 7.04 4.22 -3.99
N TYR A 32 8.38 4.25 -4.01
CA TYR A 32 9.12 4.50 -5.24
C TYR A 32 9.02 3.35 -6.24
N CYS A 33 9.10 2.10 -5.79
CA CYS A 33 8.93 0.92 -6.64
C CYS A 33 7.55 0.93 -7.31
N THR A 34 6.48 1.19 -6.55
CA THR A 34 5.11 1.27 -7.08
C THR A 34 4.98 2.38 -8.13
N LYS A 35 5.47 3.59 -7.83
CA LYS A 35 5.44 4.72 -8.79
C LYS A 35 6.30 4.49 -10.03
N ALA A 36 7.39 3.74 -9.92
CA ALA A 36 8.23 3.35 -11.05
C ALA A 36 7.65 2.19 -11.88
N GLY A 37 6.54 1.59 -11.45
CA GLY A 37 5.92 0.42 -12.09
C GLY A 37 6.55 -0.92 -11.68
N ASN A 38 7.50 -0.94 -10.75
CA ASN A 38 8.12 -2.13 -10.17
C ASN A 38 7.21 -2.71 -9.07
N ILE A 39 5.98 -3.05 -9.43
CA ILE A 39 4.91 -3.39 -8.48
C ILE A 39 5.24 -4.65 -7.66
N ASP A 40 5.95 -5.63 -8.24
CA ASP A 40 6.33 -6.85 -7.52
C ASP A 40 7.27 -6.56 -6.35
N GLU A 41 8.29 -5.72 -6.54
CA GLU A 41 9.21 -5.30 -5.47
C GLU A 41 8.47 -4.44 -4.43
N GLY A 42 7.60 -3.52 -4.89
CA GLY A 42 6.78 -2.70 -4.00
C GLY A 42 5.90 -3.55 -3.08
N LEU A 43 5.24 -4.57 -3.63
CA LEU A 43 4.40 -5.50 -2.87
C LEU A 43 5.21 -6.27 -1.81
N GLU A 44 6.39 -6.80 -2.17
CA GLU A 44 7.25 -7.51 -1.21
C GLU A 44 7.69 -6.59 -0.04
N LEU A 45 8.01 -5.34 -0.36
CA LEU A 45 8.40 -4.34 0.63
C LEU A 45 7.23 -3.93 1.53
N ASP A 46 6.04 -3.70 0.98
CA ASP A 46 4.84 -3.39 1.77
C ASP A 46 4.47 -4.54 2.70
N GLN A 47 4.55 -5.79 2.23
CA GLN A 47 4.34 -6.97 3.07
C GLN A 47 5.33 -7.02 4.24
N ARG A 48 6.60 -6.71 3.97
CA ARG A 48 7.63 -6.63 4.99
C ARG A 48 7.39 -5.47 5.95
N PHE A 49 6.94 -4.32 5.45
CA PHE A 49 6.62 -3.15 6.27
C PHE A 49 5.52 -3.48 7.28
N VAL A 50 4.41 -4.09 6.85
CA VAL A 50 3.31 -4.46 7.77
C VAL A 50 3.71 -5.57 8.75
N GLN A 51 4.70 -6.40 8.44
CA GLN A 51 5.27 -7.35 9.41
C GLN A 51 6.04 -6.64 10.52
N LEU A 52 6.78 -5.57 10.18
CA LEU A 52 7.52 -4.75 11.14
C LEU A 52 6.61 -3.78 11.91
N GLN A 53 5.54 -3.32 11.28
CA GLN A 53 4.60 -2.32 11.81
C GLN A 53 3.15 -2.82 11.70
N PRO A 54 2.77 -3.88 12.43
CA PRO A 54 1.46 -4.56 12.26
C PRO A 54 0.25 -3.70 12.62
N ASP A 55 0.44 -2.66 13.42
CA ASP A 55 -0.63 -1.73 13.83
C ASP A 55 -0.69 -0.46 12.96
N ASN A 56 0.20 -0.31 11.98
CA ASN A 56 0.21 0.86 11.12
C ASN A 56 -0.88 0.76 10.05
N ALA A 57 -1.93 1.57 10.20
CA ALA A 57 -3.07 1.61 9.30
C ALA A 57 -2.70 2.05 7.86
N VAL A 58 -1.77 2.99 7.72
CA VAL A 58 -1.29 3.48 6.40
C VAL A 58 -0.48 2.39 5.70
N GLY A 59 0.31 1.61 6.44
CA GLY A 59 1.04 0.46 5.91
C GLY A 59 0.11 -0.60 5.30
N HIS A 60 -0.97 -0.95 6.00
CA HIS A 60 -2.00 -1.86 5.47
C HIS A 60 -2.73 -1.26 4.25
N TYR A 61 -2.97 0.05 4.23
CA TYR A 61 -3.53 0.73 3.05
C TYR A 61 -2.60 0.61 1.83
N ASN A 62 -1.31 0.95 1.98
CA ASN A 62 -0.33 0.86 0.90
C ASN A 62 -0.18 -0.58 0.36
N LEU A 63 -0.15 -1.57 1.28
CA LEU A 63 -0.16 -2.98 0.90
C LEU A 63 -1.40 -3.34 0.05
N ALA A 64 -2.57 -2.81 0.40
CA ALA A 64 -3.77 -3.03 -0.38
C ALA A 64 -3.69 -2.40 -1.78
N CYS A 65 -3.10 -1.20 -1.91
CA CYS A 65 -2.83 -0.57 -3.20
C CYS A 65 -1.93 -1.46 -4.07
N SER A 66 -0.82 -1.94 -3.52
CA SER A 66 0.10 -2.87 -4.22
C SER A 66 -0.59 -4.17 -4.65
N LEU A 67 -1.48 -4.74 -3.82
CA LEU A 67 -2.29 -5.91 -4.18
C LEU A 67 -3.30 -5.62 -5.30
N ALA A 68 -3.95 -4.45 -5.25
CA ALA A 68 -4.91 -4.03 -6.27
C ALA A 68 -4.24 -3.85 -7.65
N LEU A 69 -3.05 -3.25 -7.69
CA LEU A 69 -2.23 -3.11 -8.90
C LEU A 69 -1.79 -4.47 -9.50
N LYS A 70 -1.68 -5.51 -8.66
CA LYS A 70 -1.44 -6.90 -9.11
C LYS A 70 -2.72 -7.66 -9.47
N ASN A 71 -3.88 -6.99 -9.54
CA ASN A 71 -5.20 -7.57 -9.78
C ASN A 71 -5.60 -8.63 -8.73
N ARG A 72 -5.06 -8.54 -7.51
CA ARG A 72 -5.41 -9.42 -6.38
C ARG A 72 -6.51 -8.78 -5.54
N SER A 73 -7.68 -8.58 -6.17
CA SER A 73 -8.76 -7.77 -5.61
C SER A 73 -9.29 -8.27 -4.27
N GLU A 74 -9.41 -9.59 -4.09
CA GLU A 74 -9.89 -10.19 -2.83
C GLU A 74 -8.92 -9.90 -1.67
N ASP A 75 -7.62 -10.09 -1.90
CA ASP A 75 -6.58 -9.81 -0.92
C ASP A 75 -6.50 -8.30 -0.61
N ALA A 76 -6.62 -7.45 -1.62
CA ALA A 76 -6.63 -6.00 -1.45
C ALA A 76 -7.79 -5.54 -0.56
N ILE A 77 -9.01 -6.05 -0.80
CA ILE A 77 -10.19 -5.70 0.00
C ILE A 77 -10.06 -6.22 1.44
N SER A 78 -9.53 -7.44 1.62
CA SER A 78 -9.22 -7.98 2.95
C SER A 78 -8.21 -7.10 3.70
N THR A 79 -7.18 -6.64 3.00
CA THR A 79 -6.13 -5.77 3.58
C THR A 79 -6.67 -4.37 3.90
N LEU A 80 -7.54 -3.80 3.05
CA LEU A 80 -8.24 -2.54 3.33
C LEU A 80 -9.08 -2.61 4.60
N ARG A 81 -9.77 -3.73 4.83
CA ARG A 81 -10.51 -3.94 6.08
C ARG A 81 -9.57 -3.82 7.28
N THR A 82 -8.42 -4.50 7.24
CA THR A 82 -7.39 -4.37 8.28
C THR A 82 -6.94 -2.93 8.45
N ALA A 83 -6.68 -2.20 7.36
CA ALA A 83 -6.34 -0.77 7.44
C ALA A 83 -7.43 0.03 8.18
N PHE A 84 -8.71 -0.23 7.91
CA PHE A 84 -9.82 0.47 8.55
C PHE A 84 -9.97 0.08 10.02
N GLU A 85 -9.80 -1.18 10.37
CA GLU A 85 -9.79 -1.65 11.76
C GLU A 85 -8.65 -1.01 12.56
N LYS A 86 -7.50 -0.77 11.92
CA LYS A 86 -6.34 -0.07 12.50
C LYS A 86 -6.46 1.47 12.51
N GLY A 87 -7.52 2.02 11.92
CA GLY A 87 -7.83 3.45 12.02
C GLY A 87 -7.58 4.28 10.75
N TYR A 88 -7.33 3.67 9.59
CA TYR A 88 -7.27 4.40 8.32
C TYR A 88 -8.65 4.98 7.98
N ARG A 89 -8.74 6.29 7.73
CA ARG A 89 -10.02 6.99 7.52
C ARG A 89 -10.05 7.92 6.32
N ASP A 90 -8.99 7.99 5.53
CA ASP A 90 -8.95 8.85 4.34
C ASP A 90 -9.68 8.18 3.16
N PHE A 91 -11.01 8.06 3.32
CA PHE A 91 -11.90 7.51 2.29
C PHE A 91 -12.09 8.45 1.10
N GLY A 92 -11.71 9.73 1.25
CA GLY A 92 -11.72 10.70 0.16
C GLY A 92 -10.60 10.39 -0.81
N TRP A 93 -9.35 10.35 -0.30
CA TRP A 93 -8.17 9.96 -1.07
C TRP A 93 -8.36 8.62 -1.77
N MET A 94 -8.85 7.61 -1.05
CA MET A 94 -9.02 6.26 -1.58
C MET A 94 -9.91 6.17 -2.82
N MET A 95 -10.94 7.03 -2.93
CA MET A 95 -11.81 7.05 -4.11
C MET A 95 -11.17 7.76 -5.32
N GLU A 96 -10.11 8.53 -5.09
CA GLU A 96 -9.32 9.20 -6.13
C GLU A 96 -8.05 8.42 -6.48
N ASP A 97 -7.61 7.52 -5.60
CA ASP A 97 -6.39 6.75 -5.76
C ASP A 97 -6.44 5.85 -7.00
N ALA A 98 -5.52 6.10 -7.93
CA ALA A 98 -5.44 5.36 -9.19
C ALA A 98 -5.09 3.89 -8.97
N ASP A 99 -4.39 3.56 -7.88
CA ASP A 99 -3.97 2.18 -7.56
C ASP A 99 -5.18 1.29 -7.23
N LEU A 100 -6.24 1.89 -6.68
CA LEU A 100 -7.47 1.21 -6.28
C LEU A 100 -8.57 1.27 -7.33
N LYS A 101 -8.32 1.89 -8.48
CA LYS A 101 -9.31 2.03 -9.57
C LYS A 101 -9.91 0.69 -9.99
N GLY A 102 -9.11 -0.39 -9.97
CA GLY A 102 -9.58 -1.75 -10.28
C GLY A 102 -10.58 -2.33 -9.27
N LEU A 103 -10.74 -1.72 -8.10
CA LEU A 103 -11.67 -2.14 -7.05
C LEU A 103 -12.98 -1.35 -7.04
N HIS A 104 -13.06 -0.19 -7.71
CA HIS A 104 -14.22 0.70 -7.61
C HIS A 104 -15.52 0.06 -8.09
N ASP A 105 -15.45 -0.81 -9.09
CA ASP A 105 -16.62 -1.55 -9.60
C ASP A 105 -16.90 -2.84 -8.80
N ASN A 106 -16.08 -3.16 -7.78
CA ASN A 106 -16.24 -4.36 -6.98
C ASN A 106 -17.32 -4.15 -5.88
N PRO A 107 -18.40 -4.95 -5.86
CA PRO A 107 -19.44 -4.81 -4.84
C PRO A 107 -18.94 -4.98 -3.41
N ALA A 108 -17.93 -5.83 -3.18
CA ALA A 108 -17.36 -6.05 -1.85
C ALA A 108 -16.56 -4.83 -1.37
N PHE A 109 -15.89 -4.10 -2.26
CA PHE A 109 -15.22 -2.84 -1.93
C PHE A 109 -16.25 -1.77 -1.54
N SER A 110 -17.34 -1.64 -2.31
CA SER A 110 -18.45 -0.73 -1.98
C SER A 110 -19.10 -1.07 -0.64
N ALA A 111 -19.32 -2.36 -0.36
CA ALA A 111 -19.88 -2.83 0.90
C ALA A 111 -18.96 -2.53 2.10
N LEU A 112 -17.65 -2.75 1.94
CA LEU A 112 -16.66 -2.42 2.96
C LEU A 112 -16.66 -0.93 3.31
N LEU A 113 -16.71 -0.05 2.29
CA LEU A 113 -16.79 1.40 2.53
C LEU A 113 -18.08 1.78 3.25
N ALA A 114 -19.22 1.20 2.87
CA ALA A 114 -20.50 1.47 3.54
C ALA A 114 -20.47 1.03 5.01
N GLU A 115 -19.89 -0.13 5.30
CA GLU A 115 -19.73 -0.66 6.67
C GLU A 115 -18.98 0.33 7.58
N PHE A 116 -17.82 0.82 7.14
CA PHE A 116 -16.96 1.69 7.97
C PHE A 116 -17.32 3.18 7.92
N ARG A 117 -18.11 3.63 6.94
CA ARG A 117 -18.65 5.00 6.91
C ARG A 117 -19.85 5.19 7.84
N VAL A 118 -20.61 4.13 8.12
CA VAL A 118 -21.78 4.16 9.03
C VAL A 118 -21.39 4.04 10.51
N GLN A 119 -20.21 3.47 10.81
CA GLN A 119 -19.70 3.33 12.18
C GLN A 119 -19.06 4.62 12.75
N GLN A 120 -19.39 5.79 12.19
CA GLN A 120 -18.96 7.12 12.65
C GLN A 120 -20.14 7.98 13.10
#